data_AF-E2AGI0-F1
#
_entry.id   AF-E2AGI0-F1
#
_cell.length_a   1.000
_cell.length_b   1.000
_cell.length_c   1.000
_cell.angle_alpha   90.00
_cell.angle_beta   90.00
_cell.angle_gamma   90.00
#
_symmetry.space_group_name_H-M   'P 1'
#
loop_
_entity.id
_entity.type
_entity.pdbx_description
1 polymer ?
#
loop_
_entity_poly.entity_id
_entity_poly.type
_entity_poly.pdbx_seq_one_letter_code
_entity_poly.pdbx_strand_id
1 'polypeptide(L)' 'QCNGMAERENRTLCDTARSLLFNTNLSKKDRLLLWTEAVGTAAYLRNRIPNRGIVNTTPYKEWY' A
#
# COMPACT_ATOMS: atom_id res chain seq x y z
N GLN A 1 2.02 9.81 -20.94
CA GLN A 1 2.68 8.53 -20.60
C GLN A 1 2.10 8.00 -19.31
N CYS A 2 1.58 6.76 -19.29
CA CYS A 2 0.91 6.18 -18.12
C CYS A 2 1.87 5.49 -17.14
N ASN A 3 3.06 5.07 -17.61
CA ASN A 3 4.03 4.31 -16.81
C ASN A 3 4.52 5.08 -15.58
N GLY A 4 4.78 6.39 -15.72
CA GLY A 4 5.25 7.19 -14.58
C GLY A 4 4.23 7.30 -13.44
N MET A 5 2.93 7.16 -13.71
CA MET A 5 1.91 7.08 -12.66
C MET A 5 1.94 5.71 -11.99
N ALA A 6 1.98 4.63 -12.78
CA ALA A 6 2.07 3.27 -12.28
C ALA A 6 3.33 3.04 -11.43
N GLU A 7 4.48 3.56 -11.85
CA GLU A 7 5.75 3.45 -11.13
C GLU A 7 5.70 4.13 -9.75
N ARG A 8 5.04 5.30 -9.65
CA ARG A 8 4.88 6.00 -8.38
C ARG A 8 3.98 5.21 -7.43
N GLU A 9 2.84 4.72 -7.93
CA GLU A 9 1.92 3.92 -7.12
C GLU A 9 2.57 2.61 -6.65
N ASN A 10 3.31 1.92 -7.53
CA ASN A 10 4.06 0.71 -7.16
C ASN A 10 5.12 0.99 -6.09
N ARG A 11 5.81 2.13 -6.16
CA ARG A 11 6.78 2.54 -5.14
C ARG A 11 6.08 2.79 -3.80
N THR A 12 5.00 3.56 -3.80
CA THR A 12 4.21 3.85 -2.60
C THR A 12 3.65 2.58 -1.97
N LEU A 13 3.18 1.61 -2.77
CA LEU A 13 2.69 0.33 -2.29
C LEU A 13 3.78 -0.46 -1.55
N CYS A 14 4.95 -0.62 -2.20
CA CYS A 14 6.08 -1.32 -1.61
C CYS A 14 6.63 -0.63 -0.36
N ASP A 15 6.68 0.71 -0.35
CA ASP A 15 7.12 1.48 0.81
C ASP A 15 6.15 1.31 1.99
N THR A 16 4.83 1.33 1.73
CA THR A 16 3.80 1.10 2.74
C THR A 16 3.92 -0.31 3.35
N ALA A 17 4.10 -1.34 2.52
CA ALA A 17 4.31 -2.70 2.98
C ALA A 17 5.57 -2.84 3.85
N ARG A 18 6.67 -2.18 3.46
CA ARG A 18 7.91 -2.14 4.27
C ARG A 18 7.69 -1.43 5.60
N SER A 19 6.96 -0.32 5.63
CA SER A 19 6.62 0.39 6.87
C SER A 19 5.77 -0.46 7.82
N LEU A 20 4.77 -1.19 7.28
CA LEU A 20 3.94 -2.11 8.07
C LEU A 20 4.81 -3.18 8.74
N LEU A 21 5.71 -3.82 7.99
CA LEU A 21 6.60 -4.85 8.53
C LEU A 21 7.65 -4.28 9.49
N PHE A 22 8.17 -3.08 9.23
CA PHE A 22 9.16 -2.44 10.10
C PHE A 22 8.59 -2.11 11.48
N ASN A 23 7.31 -1.72 11.54
CA ASN A 23 6.63 -1.39 12.79
C ASN A 23 6.25 -2.63 13.62
N THR A 24 6.56 -3.84 13.14
CA THR A 24 6.37 -5.07 13.92
C THR A 24 7.64 -5.43 14.69
N ASN A 25 7.49 -5.93 15.92
CA ASN A 25 8.58 -6.48 16.74
C ASN A 25 9.03 -7.89 16.28
N LEU A 26 8.95 -8.17 14.98
CA LEU A 26 9.28 -9.46 14.38
C LEU A 26 10.72 -9.51 13.90
N SER A 27 11.30 -10.71 13.86
CA SER A 27 12.61 -10.91 13.25
C SER A 27 12.57 -10.66 11.74
N LYS A 28 13.73 -10.41 11.10
CA LYS A 28 13.78 -10.23 9.64
C LYS A 28 13.22 -11.42 8.86
N LYS A 29 13.41 -12.65 9.37
CA LYS A 29 12.90 -13.87 8.74
C LYS A 29 11.38 -13.91 8.81
N ASP A 30 10.81 -13.60 9.97
CA ASP A 30 9.35 -13.62 10.18
C ASP A 30 8.66 -12.50 9.38
N ARG A 31 9.30 -11.34 9.25
CA ARG A 31 8.83 -10.25 8.37
C ARG A 31 8.76 -10.67 6.90
N LEU A 32 9.69 -11.50 6.44
CA LEU A 32 9.71 -11.97 5.05
C LEU A 32 8.54 -12.93 4.76
N LEU A 33 8.15 -13.74 5.76
CA LEU A 33 6.99 -14.64 5.67
C LEU A 33 5.66 -13.87 5.54
N LEU A 34 5.59 -12.66 6.09
CA LEU A 34 4.41 -11.80 6.05
C LEU A 34 4.40 -10.80 4.88
N TRP A 35 5.32 -10.93 3.92
CA TRP A 35 5.41 -9.99 2.80
C TRP A 35 4.11 -9.89 2.00
N THR A 36 3.51 -11.04 1.67
CA THR A 36 2.25 -11.10 0.91
C THR A 36 1.11 -10.40 1.67
N GLU A 37 0.91 -10.72 2.94
CA GLU A 37 -0.07 -10.07 3.82
C GLU A 37 0.16 -8.58 3.96
N ALA A 38 1.42 -8.15 4.09
CA ALA A 38 1.76 -6.73 4.22
C ALA A 38 1.45 -5.96 2.94
N VAL A 39 1.75 -6.52 1.76
CA VAL A 39 1.41 -5.91 0.46
C VAL A 39 -0.11 -5.88 0.27
N GLY A 40 -0.82 -6.95 0.61
CA GLY A 40 -2.29 -7.00 0.54
C GLY A 40 -2.93 -5.96 1.45
N THR A 41 -2.43 -5.82 2.67
CA THR A 41 -2.88 -4.79 3.63
C THR A 41 -2.58 -3.39 3.12
N ALA A 42 -1.39 -3.16 2.57
CA ALA A 42 -1.01 -1.87 1.98
C ALA A 42 -1.96 -1.48 0.83
N ALA A 43 -2.28 -2.41 -0.07
CA ALA A 43 -3.23 -2.19 -1.16
C ALA A 43 -4.64 -1.89 -0.63
N TYR A 44 -5.10 -2.66 0.36
CA TYR A 44 -6.39 -2.45 1.00
C TYR A 44 -6.51 -1.05 1.61
N LEU A 45 -5.52 -0.62 2.39
CA LEU A 45 -5.47 0.71 2.99
C LEU A 45 -5.42 1.80 1.92
N ARG A 46 -4.55 1.66 0.93
CA ARG A 46 -4.43 2.63 -0.18
C ARG A 46 -5.74 2.82 -0.94
N ASN A 47 -6.52 1.77 -1.12
CA ASN A 47 -7.80 1.84 -1.83
C ASN A 47 -8.94 2.38 -0.98
N ARG A 48 -8.85 2.32 0.35
CA ARG A 48 -9.93 2.71 1.27
C ARG A 48 -9.67 3.99 2.06
N ILE A 49 -8.49 4.59 1.92
CA ILE A 49 -8.18 5.87 2.55
C ILE A 49 -8.18 6.96 1.47
N PRO A 50 -8.84 8.10 1.72
CA PRO A 50 -8.75 9.28 0.85
C PRO A 50 -7.29 9.66 0.58
N ASN A 51 -6.99 10.16 -0.61
CA ASN A 51 -5.65 10.61 -0.95
C ASN A 51 -5.70 12.03 -1.53
N ARG A 52 -4.54 12.64 -1.77
CA ARG A 52 -4.49 14.02 -2.28
C ARG A 52 -5.25 14.24 -3.58
N GLY A 53 -5.41 13.21 -4.41
CA GLY A 53 -6.19 13.27 -5.65
C GLY A 53 -7.69 13.01 -5.45
N ILE A 54 -8.07 12.39 -4.32
CA ILE A 54 -9.43 11.94 -4.03
C ILE A 54 -9.74 12.25 -2.55
N VAL A 55 -10.28 13.46 -2.30
CA VAL A 55 -10.38 14.06 -0.95
C VAL A 55 -11.67 13.66 -0.21
N ASN A 56 -12.81 13.58 -0.91
CA ASN A 56 -14.14 13.39 -0.29
C ASN A 56 -14.66 11.94 -0.36
N THR A 57 -13.87 11.06 -0.93
CA THR A 57 -14.25 9.70 -1.28
C THR A 57 -12.99 8.84 -1.24
N THR A 58 -13.09 7.56 -1.58
CA THR A 58 -11.96 6.63 -1.55
C THR A 58 -11.80 6.04 -2.93
N PRO A 59 -10.58 5.68 -3.36
CA PRO A 59 -10.38 5.02 -4.66
C PRO A 59 -11.31 3.82 -4.87
N TYR A 60 -11.57 3.05 -3.81
CA TYR A 60 -12.54 1.96 -3.82
C TYR A 60 -13.96 2.44 -4.12
N LYS A 61 -14.44 3.50 -3.45
CA LYS A 61 -15.78 4.06 -3.67
C LYS A 61 -15.95 4.72 -5.04
N GLU A 62 -14.91 5.26 -5.65
CA GLU A 62 -15.00 5.81 -7.01
C GLU A 62 -15.01 4.73 -8.09
N TRP A 63 -14.46 3.55 -7.77
CA TRP A 63 -14.42 2.42 -8.70
C TRP A 63 -15.78 1.71 -8.82
N TYR A 64 -16.60 1.74 -7.75
CA TYR A 64 -17.92 1.09 -7.68
C TYR A 64 -19.04 2.11 -7.75
#